data_AF-A0A662RFX5-F1
#
_entry.id   AF-A0A662RFX5-F1
#
_cell.length_a   1.000
_cell.length_b   1.000
_cell.length_c   1.000
_cell.angle_alpha   90.00
_cell.angle_beta   90.00
_cell.angle_gamma   90.00
#
_symmetry.space_group_name_H-M   'P 1'
#
loop_
_entity.id
_entity.type
_entity.pdbx_description
1 polymer ?
#
loop_
_entity_poly.entity_id
_entity_poly.type
_entity_poly.pdbx_seq_one_letter_code
_entity_poly.pdbx_strand_id
1 'polypeptide(L)'
;MSSRKGYRSELEAVHEYEKRGWTVYKPQKTSKFGTQDIFGMFDLIALSPDGSEIHFVQVKSNSTHGFLKKLKDWREKHKVKKVEWRLMVRLDARKHETKWRIYR
;
A
#
# COMPACT_ATOMS: atom_id res chain seq x y z
N MET A 1 17.50 20.87 5.45
CA MET A 1 16.52 19.93 4.86
C MET A 1 17.27 18.70 4.34
N SER A 2 17.08 17.53 4.95
CA SER A 2 17.75 16.29 4.51
C SER A 2 17.12 15.81 3.20
N SER A 3 17.82 15.93 2.08
CA SER A 3 17.43 15.29 0.81
C SER A 3 17.50 13.77 0.99
N ARG A 4 16.38 13.14 1.35
CA ARG A 4 16.31 11.69 1.53
C ARG A 4 16.66 11.00 0.21
N LYS A 5 17.72 10.21 0.22
CA LYS A 5 18.12 9.32 -0.88
C LYS A 5 16.91 8.48 -1.31
N GLY A 6 16.54 8.54 -2.59
CA GLY A 6 15.37 7.84 -3.15
C GLY A 6 14.15 8.72 -3.45
N TYR A 7 14.04 9.90 -2.85
CA TYR A 7 12.88 10.78 -3.00
C TYR A 7 12.60 11.20 -4.44
N ARG A 8 13.65 11.47 -5.24
CA ARG A 8 13.51 11.84 -6.65
C ARG A 8 12.91 10.71 -7.49
N SER A 9 13.42 9.49 -7.36
CA SER A 9 12.91 8.34 -8.12
C SER A 9 11.49 7.98 -7.71
N GLU A 10 11.13 8.15 -6.42
CA GLU A 10 9.75 8.00 -5.97
C GLU A 10 8.81 9.04 -6.61
N LEU A 11 9.24 10.31 -6.71
CA LEU A 11 8.46 11.36 -7.38
C LEU A 11 8.31 11.08 -8.88
N GLU A 12 9.38 10.67 -9.55
CA GLU A 12 9.33 10.30 -10.96
C GLU A 12 8.35 9.12 -11.18
N ALA A 13 8.38 8.11 -10.31
CA ALA A 13 7.42 7.00 -10.38
C ALA A 13 5.96 7.44 -10.18
N VAL A 14 5.70 8.38 -9.27
CA VAL A 14 4.36 8.97 -9.08
C VAL A 14 3.90 9.67 -10.36
N HIS A 15 4.73 10.53 -10.94
CA HIS A 15 4.39 11.23 -12.17
C HIS A 15 4.11 10.28 -13.34
N GLU A 16 4.80 9.13 -13.44
CA GLU A 16 4.53 8.13 -14.46
C GLU A 16 3.13 7.50 -14.36
N TYR A 17 2.62 7.33 -13.13
CA TYR A 17 1.24 6.89 -12.90
C TYR A 17 0.23 8.01 -13.14
N GLU A 18 0.51 9.22 -12.64
CA GLU A 18 -0.38 10.38 -12.80
C GLU A 18 -0.57 10.76 -14.28
N LYS A 19 0.49 10.67 -15.11
CA LYS A 19 0.39 10.85 -16.57
C LYS A 19 -0.61 9.90 -17.24
N ARG A 20 -0.84 8.73 -16.65
CA ARG A 20 -1.80 7.72 -17.14
C ARG A 20 -3.20 7.92 -16.53
N GLY A 21 -3.39 8.96 -15.72
CA GLY A 21 -4.63 9.24 -14.99
C GLY A 21 -4.83 8.41 -13.72
N TRP A 22 -3.81 7.67 -13.27
CA TRP A 22 -3.94 6.82 -12.09
C TRP A 22 -3.87 7.65 -10.82
N THR A 23 -4.64 7.24 -9.80
CA THR A 23 -4.58 7.87 -8.47
C THR A 23 -3.51 7.18 -7.63
N VAL A 24 -2.55 7.95 -7.11
CA VAL A 24 -1.40 7.41 -6.36
C VAL A 24 -1.47 7.79 -4.88
N TYR A 25 -1.27 6.81 -4.01
CA TYR A 25 -1.22 6.94 -2.57
C TYR A 25 0.15 6.54 -2.04
N LYS A 26 0.77 7.40 -1.25
CA LYS A 26 2.02 7.09 -0.54
C LYS A 26 1.68 6.64 0.87
N PRO A 27 2.03 5.41 1.28
CA PRO A 27 1.82 4.99 2.65
C PRO A 27 2.63 5.86 3.61
N GLN A 28 1.99 6.31 4.69
CA GLN A 28 2.74 6.93 5.78
C GLN A 28 3.57 5.85 6.46
N LYS A 29 4.90 6.00 6.45
CA LYS A 29 5.78 5.08 7.19
C LYS A 29 5.47 5.21 8.68
N THR A 30 4.78 4.22 9.24
CA THR A 30 4.57 4.09 10.68
C THR A 30 5.93 3.88 11.37
N SER A 31 6.02 4.32 12.62
CA SER A 31 7.26 4.65 13.36
C SER A 31 8.40 3.62 13.31
N LYS A 32 9.60 4.03 13.73
CA LYS A 32 10.85 3.23 13.87
C LYS A 32 10.71 1.84 14.53
N PHE A 33 9.60 1.57 15.24
CA PHE A 33 9.31 0.31 15.95
C PHE A 33 8.09 -0.44 15.39
N GLY A 34 7.54 0.00 14.26
CA GLY A 34 6.40 -0.65 13.61
C GLY A 34 6.79 -1.98 13.00
N THR A 35 5.99 -3.01 13.27
CA THR A 35 5.96 -4.26 12.50
C THR A 35 5.94 -3.93 11.01
N GLN A 36 6.63 -4.71 10.16
CA GLN A 36 6.52 -4.61 8.70
C GLN A 36 5.06 -4.85 8.30
N ASP A 37 4.26 -3.78 8.28
CA ASP A 37 2.94 -3.83 7.71
C ASP A 37 3.08 -3.98 6.19
N ILE A 38 2.03 -4.50 5.57
CA ILE A 38 1.93 -4.68 4.11
C ILE A 38 2.30 -3.42 3.33
N PHE A 39 2.12 -2.25 3.96
CA PHE A 39 2.34 -0.94 3.37
C PHE A 39 3.78 -0.44 3.52
N GLY A 40 4.55 -0.94 4.47
CA GLY A 40 5.98 -0.67 4.64
C GLY A 40 6.86 -1.40 3.63
N MET A 41 6.31 -2.39 2.91
CA MET A 41 6.98 -3.11 1.83
C MET A 41 6.94 -2.35 0.48
N PHE A 42 6.03 -1.39 0.31
CA PHE A 42 5.85 -0.67 -0.96
C PHE A 42 5.99 0.83 -0.73
N ASP A 43 6.55 1.54 -1.71
CA ASP A 43 6.73 3.00 -1.61
C ASP A 43 5.45 3.75 -2.03
N LEU A 44 4.64 3.17 -2.92
CA LEU A 44 3.36 3.72 -3.35
C LEU A 44 2.35 2.64 -3.73
N ILE A 45 1.07 3.01 -3.67
CA ILE A 45 -0.07 2.23 -4.18
C ILE A 45 -0.71 3.07 -5.27
N ALA A 46 -0.96 2.50 -6.44
CA ALA A 46 -1.66 3.18 -7.52
C ALA A 46 -2.98 2.45 -7.85
N LEU A 47 -4.04 3.22 -8.05
CA LEU A 47 -5.36 2.75 -8.48
C LEU A 47 -5.60 3.22 -9.91
N SER A 48 -6.03 2.29 -10.77
CA SER A 48 -6.40 2.64 -12.15
C SER A 48 -7.62 3.56 -12.18
N PRO A 49 -7.78 4.39 -13.22
CA PRO A 49 -8.89 5.36 -13.30
C PRO A 49 -10.28 4.71 -13.22
N ASP A 50 -10.40 3.50 -13.74
CA ASP A 50 -11.62 2.69 -13.75
C ASP A 50 -11.75 1.78 -12.50
N GLY A 51 -10.75 1.77 -11.62
CA GLY A 51 -10.70 0.95 -10.41
C GLY A 51 -10.53 -0.55 -10.63
N SER A 52 -10.22 -0.98 -11.86
CA SER A 52 -10.03 -2.40 -12.20
C SER A 52 -8.70 -2.97 -11.68
N GLU A 53 -7.68 -2.12 -11.48
CA GLU A 53 -6.34 -2.53 -11.09
C GLU A 53 -5.83 -1.76 -9.87
N ILE A 54 -5.09 -2.49 -9.02
CA ILE A 54 -4.36 -1.94 -7.89
C ILE A 54 -2.91 -2.39 -8.01
N HIS A 55 -2.00 -1.42 -8.13
CA HIS A 55 -0.56 -1.67 -8.15
C HIS A 55 0.07 -1.33 -6.82
N PHE A 56 0.71 -2.32 -6.19
CA PHE A 56 1.61 -2.13 -5.08
C PHE A 56 3.05 -2.00 -5.62
N VAL A 57 3.66 -0.83 -5.43
CA VAL A 57 4.87 -0.44 -6.17
C VAL A 57 6.01 -0.17 -5.20
N GLN A 58 7.11 -0.89 -5.39
CA GLN A 58 8.40 -0.59 -4.77
C GLN A 58 9.30 0.06 -5.83
N VAL A 59 9.84 1.23 -5.51
CA VAL A 59 10.80 1.95 -6.35
C VAL A 59 12.23 1.53 -5.94
N LYS A 60 13.07 1.26 -6.94
CA LYS A 60 14.50 0.99 -6.79
C LYS A 60 15.27 1.68 -7.90
N SER A 61 16.50 2.09 -7.61
CA SER A 61 17.43 2.63 -8.60
C SER A 61 18.61 1.67 -8.76
N ASN A 62 19.05 1.43 -9.99
CA ASN A 62 20.25 0.66 -10.39
C ASN A 62 20.27 -0.85 -10.07
N SER A 63 19.54 -1.34 -9.07
CA SER A 63 19.58 -2.76 -8.70
C SER A 63 18.26 -3.26 -8.12
N THR A 64 17.98 -4.52 -8.40
CA THR A 64 16.84 -5.29 -7.87
C THR A 64 17.28 -6.32 -6.82
N HIS A 65 18.57 -6.33 -6.44
CA HIS A 65 19.19 -7.37 -5.64
C HIS A 65 18.42 -7.64 -4.34
N GLY A 66 18.08 -8.91 -4.11
CA GLY A 66 17.34 -9.37 -2.93
C GLY A 66 15.84 -9.00 -2.89
N PHE A 67 15.34 -8.14 -3.79
CA PHE A 67 13.93 -7.72 -3.78
C PHE A 67 13.04 -8.55 -4.71
N LEU A 68 13.56 -9.02 -5.87
CA LEU A 68 12.76 -9.84 -6.80
C LEU A 68 12.17 -11.09 -6.13
N LYS A 69 13.00 -11.78 -5.32
CA LYS A 69 12.55 -12.95 -4.56
C LYS A 69 11.45 -12.57 -3.56
N LYS A 70 11.63 -11.49 -2.82
CA LYS A 70 10.63 -10.99 -1.86
C LYS A 70 9.32 -10.63 -2.56
N LEU A 71 9.38 -9.94 -3.70
CA LEU A 71 8.20 -9.56 -4.47
C LEU A 71 7.45 -10.80 -5.00
N LYS A 72 8.20 -11.79 -5.52
CA LYS A 72 7.64 -13.07 -5.97
C LYS A 72 6.96 -13.82 -4.82
N ASP A 73 7.68 -14.04 -3.73
CA ASP A 73 7.18 -14.75 -2.55
C ASP A 73 5.93 -14.05 -2.00
N TRP A 74 5.92 -12.71 -2.00
CA TRP A 74 4.81 -11.92 -1.52
C TRP A 74 3.57 -12.09 -2.40
N ARG A 75 3.73 -11.99 -3.73
CA ARG A 75 2.63 -12.20 -4.70
C ARG A 75 2.04 -13.61 -4.61
N GLU A 76 2.88 -14.62 -4.38
CA GLU A 76 2.44 -16.01 -4.29
C GLU A 76 1.69 -16.29 -2.98
N LYS A 77 2.16 -15.73 -1.86
CA LYS A 77 1.53 -15.89 -0.53
C LYS A 77 0.24 -15.07 -0.37
N HIS A 78 0.16 -13.89 -0.99
CA HIS A 78 -0.94 -12.94 -0.79
C HIS A 78 -1.78 -12.77 -2.06
N LYS A 79 -2.41 -13.86 -2.51
CA LYS A 79 -3.35 -13.80 -3.65
C LYS A 79 -4.60 -13.02 -3.26
N VAL A 80 -4.73 -11.81 -3.77
CA VAL A 80 -5.94 -10.98 -3.60
C VAL A 80 -7.00 -11.48 -4.58
N LYS A 81 -8.04 -12.14 -4.06
CA LYS A 81 -9.19 -12.61 -4.86
C LYS A 81 -10.32 -11.59 -4.93
N LYS A 82 -10.42 -10.73 -3.91
CA LYS A 82 -11.47 -9.73 -3.77
C LYS A 82 -10.92 -8.55 -2.98
N VAL A 83 -11.25 -7.35 -3.42
CA VAL A 83 -11.03 -6.11 -2.67
C VAL A 83 -12.39 -5.64 -2.17
N GLU A 84 -12.49 -5.32 -0.89
CA GLU A 84 -13.71 -4.79 -0.27
C GLU A 84 -13.35 -3.56 0.56
N TRP A 85 -14.13 -2.51 0.39
CA TRP A 85 -14.05 -1.32 1.23
C TRP A 85 -15.00 -1.51 2.40
N ARG A 86 -14.48 -1.39 3.62
CA ARG A 86 -15.28 -1.57 4.83
C ARG A 86 -14.96 -0.50 5.84
N LEU A 87 -15.99 0.11 6.39
CA LEU A 87 -15.88 0.91 7.60
C LEU A 87 -16.29 0.03 8.79
N MET A 88 -15.42 -0.09 9.77
CA MET A 88 -15.69 -0.85 11.00
C MET A 88 -15.76 0.09 12.19
N VAL A 89 -16.92 0.12 12.85
CA VAL A 89 -17.15 0.90 14.06
C VAL A 89 -17.20 -0.03 15.26
N ARG A 90 -16.35 0.23 16.26
CA ARG A 90 -16.34 -0.54 17.51
C ARG A 90 -17.52 -0.12 18.38
N LEU A 91 -18.30 -1.10 18.83
CA LEU A 91 -19.41 -0.89 19.75
C LEU A 91 -18.98 -1.16 21.20
N ASP A 92 -19.66 -0.52 22.14
CA ASP A 92 -19.48 -0.79 23.57
C ASP A 92 -20.03 -2.19 23.90
N ALA A 93 -19.14 -3.06 24.36
CA ALA A 93 -19.45 -4.46 24.68
C ALA A 93 -20.42 -4.62 25.87
N ARG A 94 -20.66 -3.57 26.65
CA ARG A 94 -21.67 -3.58 27.73
C ARG A 94 -23.08 -3.29 27.23
N LYS A 95 -23.20 -2.69 26.05
CA LYS A 95 -24.47 -2.19 25.49
C LYS A 95 -24.93 -2.97 24.26
N HIS A 96 -24.03 -3.69 23.62
CA HIS A 96 -24.28 -4.41 22.38
C HIS A 96 -23.69 -5.81 22.43
N GLU A 97 -24.44 -6.78 21.91
CA GLU A 97 -24.04 -8.19 21.82
C GLU A 97 -22.84 -8.38 20.86
N THR A 98 -22.71 -7.52 19.84
CA THR A 98 -21.60 -7.55 18.89
C THR A 98 -20.63 -6.40 19.12
N LYS A 99 -19.34 -6.70 19.00
CA LYS A 99 -18.25 -5.73 19.20
C LYS A 99 -18.02 -4.80 18.01
N TRP A 100 -18.46 -5.19 16.81
CA TRP A 100 -18.16 -4.48 15.57
C TRP A 100 -19.41 -4.32 14.70
N ARG A 101 -19.67 -3.08 14.32
CA ARG A 101 -20.62 -2.75 13.25
C ARG A 101 -19.83 -2.53 11.96
N ILE A 102 -20.19 -3.26 10.91
CA ILE A 102 -19.48 -3.25 9.62
C ILE A 102 -20.38 -2.63 8.56
N TYR A 103 -19.88 -1.61 7.89
CA TYR A 103 -20.48 -0.99 6.71
C TYR A 103 -19.66 -1.40 5.49
N ARG A 104 -20.34 -1.65 4.38
CA ARG A 104 -19.77 -2.08 3.09
C ARG A 104 -20.14 -1.06 2.03
#